data_AF-A0A2M9PWD6-F1
#
_entry.id   AF-A0A2M9PWD6-F1
#
_cell.length_a   1.000
_cell.length_b   1.000
_cell.length_c   1.000
_cell.angle_alpha   90.00
_cell.angle_beta   90.00
_cell.angle_gamma   90.00
#
_symmetry.space_group_name_H-M   'P 1'
#
loop_
_entity.id
_entity.type
_entity.pdbx_description
1 polymer ?
#
loop_
_entity_poly.entity_id
_entity_poly.type
_entity_poly.pdbx_seq_one_letter_code
_entity_poly.pdbx_strand_id
1 'polypeptide(L)'
;EDVGGLSYLLELANAVPTAANVAHYAKIVEEKALLRRLIRVATKIVEDGYTREDEVEALLGEAEKKMMEVANRKNAGDFKHVKDVLVETFDNIEQLQSQKGDVTGIPTGFRDLDKITAGFQRNDLIIVAARPSVGKTAFALNVAQSVAVQARENVAIFSLEMGAEQLVMRMLCAEGNIDAQVLRTGALTTEDWGKLTMAMGSLSNSGIFIDDTPGVRINEIRAKCRRLAQENGLGMILIDYLQLIQGSGKPGENRQQEVSEISRSL
;
A
#
# COMPACT_ATOMS: atom_id res chain seq x y z
N GLU A 1 -38.71 -14.35 -29.36
CA GLU A 1 -38.95 -13.24 -30.30
C GLU A 1 -38.26 -11.94 -29.88
N ASP A 2 -37.99 -11.73 -28.59
CA ASP A 2 -37.46 -10.49 -27.96
C ASP A 2 -36.12 -9.92 -28.49
N VAL A 3 -35.40 -10.65 -29.34
CA VAL A 3 -34.11 -10.22 -29.93
C VAL A 3 -34.11 -10.22 -31.46
N GLY A 4 -35.28 -10.28 -32.11
CA GLY A 4 -35.43 -10.09 -33.56
C GLY A 4 -35.29 -11.35 -34.44
N GLY A 5 -35.02 -12.53 -33.87
CA GLY A 5 -35.07 -13.81 -34.59
C GLY A 5 -33.98 -14.03 -35.65
N LEU A 6 -34.20 -14.98 -36.56
CA LEU A 6 -33.20 -15.40 -37.57
C LEU A 6 -32.81 -14.26 -38.53
N SER A 7 -33.76 -13.40 -38.88
CA SER A 7 -33.52 -12.23 -39.72
C SER A 7 -32.50 -11.27 -39.11
N TYR A 8 -32.58 -11.02 -37.79
CA TYR A 8 -31.63 -10.12 -37.11
C TYR A 8 -30.21 -10.69 -37.04
N LEU A 9 -30.06 -12.01 -36.89
CA LEU A 9 -28.74 -12.67 -36.93
C LEU A 9 -28.08 -12.55 -38.31
N LEU A 10 -28.86 -12.65 -39.40
CA LEU A 10 -28.36 -12.46 -40.76
C LEU A 10 -27.94 -11.01 -41.01
N GLU A 11 -28.66 -10.04 -40.44
CA GLU A 11 -28.25 -8.63 -40.46
C GLU A 11 -26.92 -8.41 -39.73
N LEU A 12 -26.76 -8.97 -38.53
CA LEU A 12 -25.51 -8.86 -37.76
C LEU A 12 -24.31 -9.48 -38.51
N ALA A 13 -24.51 -10.61 -39.17
CA ALA A 13 -23.47 -11.25 -39.98
C ALA A 13 -23.02 -10.37 -41.15
N ASN A 14 -23.94 -9.59 -41.74
CA ASN A 14 -23.66 -8.69 -42.85
C ASN A 14 -23.24 -7.27 -42.42
N ALA A 15 -23.40 -6.92 -41.14
CA ALA A 15 -23.10 -5.58 -40.62
C ALA A 15 -21.61 -5.35 -40.31
N VAL A 16 -20.78 -6.40 -40.28
CA VAL A 16 -19.35 -6.30 -39.96
C VAL A 16 -18.52 -6.27 -41.25
N PRO A 17 -17.76 -5.19 -41.54
CA PRO A 17 -16.97 -5.09 -42.78
C PRO A 17 -15.85 -6.14 -42.89
N THR A 18 -15.27 -6.55 -41.76
CA THR A 18 -14.28 -7.64 -41.68
C THR A 18 -14.16 -8.15 -40.24
N ALA A 19 -14.06 -9.47 -40.08
CA ALA A 19 -13.84 -10.11 -38.78
C ALA A 19 -12.47 -9.74 -38.16
N ALA A 20 -11.50 -9.31 -38.97
CA ALA A 20 -10.17 -8.90 -38.50
C ALA A 20 -10.21 -7.70 -37.54
N ASN A 21 -11.25 -6.85 -37.64
CA ASN A 21 -11.40 -5.65 -36.82
C ASN A 21 -12.19 -5.89 -35.52
N VAL A 22 -12.48 -7.14 -35.16
CA VAL A 22 -13.29 -7.46 -33.97
C VAL A 22 -12.73 -6.85 -32.69
N ALA A 23 -11.40 -6.82 -32.52
CA ALA A 23 -10.76 -6.21 -31.35
C ALA A 23 -11.02 -4.69 -31.27
N HIS A 24 -11.04 -4.01 -32.43
CA HIS A 24 -11.32 -2.58 -32.50
C HIS A 24 -12.78 -2.28 -32.13
N TYR A 25 -13.74 -3.04 -32.67
CA TYR A 25 -15.15 -2.87 -32.34
C TYR A 25 -15.45 -3.24 -30.89
N ALA A 26 -14.83 -4.30 -30.37
CA ALA A 26 -14.93 -4.68 -28.96
C ALA A 26 -14.46 -3.55 -28.04
N LYS A 27 -13.33 -2.91 -28.38
CA LYS A 27 -12.81 -1.76 -27.64
C LYS A 27 -13.79 -0.58 -27.65
N ILE A 28 -14.43 -0.27 -28.77
CA ILE A 28 -15.44 0.81 -28.83
C ILE A 28 -16.63 0.50 -27.90
N VAL A 29 -17.14 -0.74 -27.93
CA VAL A 29 -18.24 -1.17 -27.07
C VAL A 29 -17.84 -1.08 -25.59
N GLU A 30 -16.61 -1.51 -25.27
CA GLU A 30 -16.03 -1.43 -23.93
C GLU A 30 -15.93 0.02 -23.44
N GLU A 31 -15.34 0.92 -24.24
CA GLU A 31 -15.20 2.34 -23.92
C GLU A 31 -16.57 2.98 -23.63
N LYS A 32 -17.58 2.70 -24.47
CA LYS A 32 -18.94 3.21 -24.25
C LYS A 32 -19.61 2.60 -23.02
N ALA A 33 -19.36 1.32 -22.71
CA ALA A 33 -19.85 0.69 -21.49
C ALA A 33 -19.22 1.31 -20.23
N LEU A 34 -17.92 1.61 -20.28
CA LEU A 34 -17.19 2.26 -19.19
C LEU A 34 -17.71 3.68 -18.94
N LEU A 35 -17.94 4.47 -20.00
CA LEU A 35 -18.56 5.79 -19.89
C LEU A 35 -19.95 5.72 -19.25
N ARG A 36 -20.81 4.79 -19.68
CA ARG A 36 -22.13 4.60 -19.07
C ARG A 36 -22.06 4.23 -17.60
N ARG A 37 -21.07 3.41 -17.22
CA ARG A 37 -20.86 3.02 -15.82
C ARG A 37 -20.36 4.20 -14.98
N LEU A 38 -19.42 4.98 -15.49
CA LEU A 38 -18.93 6.20 -14.84
C LEU A 38 -20.08 7.17 -14.57
N ILE A 39 -20.92 7.42 -15.58
CA ILE A 39 -22.12 8.27 -15.44
C ILE A 39 -23.01 7.72 -14.32
N ARG A 40 -23.32 6.42 -14.33
CA ARG A 40 -24.18 5.79 -13.32
C ARG A 40 -23.62 5.95 -11.89
N VAL A 41 -22.32 5.74 -11.72
CA VAL A 41 -21.65 5.88 -10.42
C VAL A 41 -21.66 7.33 -9.95
N ALA A 42 -21.33 8.28 -10.84
CA ALA A 42 -21.35 9.71 -10.53
C ALA A 42 -22.75 10.17 -10.13
N THR A 43 -23.79 9.79 -10.88
CA THR A 43 -25.19 10.08 -10.52
C THR A 43 -25.55 9.52 -9.15
N LYS A 44 -25.10 8.30 -8.83
CA LYS A 44 -25.37 7.69 -7.53
C LYS A 44 -24.69 8.43 -6.38
N ILE A 45 -23.46 8.89 -6.57
CA ILE A 45 -22.74 9.71 -5.57
C ILE A 45 -23.48 11.03 -5.33
N VAL A 46 -23.99 11.67 -6.40
CA VAL A 46 -24.81 12.89 -6.28
C VAL A 46 -26.09 12.63 -5.48
N GLU A 47 -26.83 11.55 -5.79
CA GLU A 47 -28.03 11.15 -5.04
C GLU A 47 -27.73 10.90 -3.56
N ASP A 48 -26.65 10.15 -3.27
CA ASP A 48 -26.27 9.80 -1.90
C ASP A 48 -25.89 11.06 -1.11
N GLY A 49 -25.28 12.06 -1.76
CA GLY A 49 -24.94 13.37 -1.17
C GLY A 49 -26.14 14.26 -0.82
N TYR A 50 -27.29 14.08 -1.48
CA TYR A 50 -28.54 14.76 -1.10
C TYR A 50 -29.32 14.02 -0.01
N THR A 51 -29.05 12.72 0.20
CA THR A 51 -29.90 11.86 1.06
C THR A 51 -29.29 11.59 2.43
N ARG A 52 -27.95 11.63 2.57
CA ARG A 52 -27.23 11.33 3.82
C ARG A 52 -26.59 12.59 4.40
N GLU A 53 -27.20 13.15 5.45
CA GLU A 53 -26.70 14.38 6.10
C GLU A 53 -25.67 14.13 7.23
N ASP A 54 -25.66 12.94 7.86
CA ASP A 54 -24.93 12.72 9.13
C ASP A 54 -23.64 11.86 9.03
N GLU A 55 -23.25 11.35 7.86
CA GLU A 55 -22.11 10.43 7.70
C GLU A 55 -21.16 10.81 6.55
N VAL A 56 -20.71 12.07 6.53
CA VAL A 56 -19.87 12.63 5.45
C VAL A 56 -18.60 11.81 5.20
N GLU A 57 -17.90 11.37 6.26
CA GLU A 57 -16.68 10.54 6.13
C GLU A 57 -16.94 9.18 5.46
N ALA A 58 -18.04 8.52 5.86
CA ALA A 58 -18.40 7.22 5.28
C ALA A 58 -18.81 7.37 3.81
N LEU A 59 -19.56 8.43 3.49
CA LEU A 59 -19.94 8.76 2.11
C LEU A 59 -18.71 9.03 1.23
N LEU A 60 -17.72 9.77 1.73
CA LEU A 60 -16.46 10.02 1.03
C LEU A 60 -15.71 8.71 0.75
N GLY A 61 -15.58 7.83 1.75
CA GLY A 61 -14.95 6.52 1.58
C GLY A 61 -15.68 5.61 0.59
N GLU A 62 -17.01 5.59 0.62
CA GLU A 62 -17.82 4.85 -0.36
C GLU A 62 -17.66 5.41 -1.79
N ALA A 63 -17.65 6.73 -1.94
CA ALA A 63 -17.47 7.40 -3.23
C ALA A 63 -16.11 7.08 -3.85
N GLU A 64 -15.04 7.14 -3.04
CA GLU A 64 -13.69 6.77 -3.46
C GLU A 64 -13.65 5.30 -3.95
N LYS A 65 -14.24 4.38 -3.19
CA LYS A 65 -14.34 2.96 -3.56
C LYS A 65 -15.08 2.77 -4.89
N LYS A 66 -16.28 3.36 -5.04
CA LYS A 66 -17.10 3.23 -6.27
C LYS A 66 -16.37 3.79 -7.49
N MET A 67 -15.66 4.92 -7.34
CA MET A 67 -14.85 5.50 -8.43
C MET A 67 -13.68 4.61 -8.81
N MET A 68 -13.00 4.00 -7.83
CA MET A 68 -11.93 3.03 -8.10
C MET A 68 -12.42 1.78 -8.82
N GLU A 69 -13.62 1.27 -8.53
CA GLU A 69 -14.19 0.11 -9.24
C GLU A 69 -14.48 0.38 -10.72
N VAL A 70 -14.67 1.65 -11.12
CA VAL A 70 -14.78 2.04 -12.52
C VAL A 70 -13.41 2.03 -13.20
N ALA A 71 -12.35 2.41 -12.48
CA ALA A 71 -10.97 2.45 -12.98
C ALA A 71 -10.30 1.06 -13.03
N ASN A 72 -10.51 0.22 -12.01
CA ASN A 72 -9.80 -1.05 -11.83
C ASN A 72 -10.54 -2.26 -12.44
N ARG A 73 -10.83 -2.21 -13.74
CA ARG A 73 -11.34 -3.38 -14.48
C ARG A 73 -10.27 -4.20 -15.19
N LYS A 74 -8.99 -4.07 -14.82
CA LYS A 74 -8.02 -5.12 -15.15
C LYS A 74 -8.18 -6.26 -14.14
N ASN A 75 -9.04 -7.21 -14.50
CA ASN A 75 -9.17 -8.56 -13.93
C ASN A 75 -9.40 -8.63 -12.41
N ALA A 76 -10.64 -8.37 -11.98
CA ALA A 76 -11.11 -8.89 -10.71
C ALA A 76 -11.41 -10.40 -10.85
N GLY A 77 -10.41 -11.24 -10.54
CA GLY A 77 -10.60 -12.58 -9.97
C GLY A 77 -11.41 -13.61 -10.75
N ASP A 78 -11.19 -13.79 -12.06
CA ASP A 78 -11.63 -15.03 -12.73
C ASP A 78 -10.70 -16.20 -12.40
N PHE A 79 -11.22 -17.43 -12.47
CA PHE A 79 -10.40 -18.64 -12.32
C PHE A 79 -9.27 -18.62 -13.37
N LYS A 80 -8.03 -18.55 -12.90
CA LYS A 80 -6.85 -18.71 -13.76
C LYS A 80 -6.60 -20.21 -13.97
N HIS A 81 -6.43 -20.63 -15.22
CA HIS A 81 -5.98 -21.98 -15.50
C HIS A 81 -4.52 -22.13 -15.05
N VAL A 82 -4.17 -23.25 -14.42
CA VAL A 82 -2.82 -23.46 -13.85
C VAL A 82 -1.71 -23.29 -14.89
N LYS A 83 -1.96 -23.68 -16.13
CA LYS A 83 -1.01 -23.50 -17.25
C LYS A 83 -0.62 -22.04 -17.46
N ASP A 84 -1.55 -21.10 -17.35
CA ASP A 84 -1.27 -19.69 -17.58
C ASP A 84 -0.43 -19.11 -16.44
N VAL A 85 -0.71 -19.54 -15.20
CA VAL A 85 0.08 -19.18 -14.01
C VAL A 85 1.48 -19.80 -14.06
N LEU A 86 1.61 -21.02 -14.57
CA LEU A 86 2.90 -21.72 -14.66
C LEU A 86 3.87 -21.02 -15.61
N VAL A 87 3.39 -20.48 -16.74
CA VAL A 87 4.24 -19.71 -17.67
C VAL A 87 4.76 -18.44 -16.97
N GLU A 88 3.88 -17.65 -16.36
CA GLU A 88 4.25 -16.45 -15.61
C GLU A 88 5.22 -16.76 -14.45
N THR A 89 5.00 -17.88 -13.75
CA THR A 89 5.87 -18.33 -12.65
C THR A 89 7.24 -18.76 -13.16
N PHE A 90 7.31 -19.44 -14.31
CA PHE A 90 8.57 -19.90 -14.89
C PHE A 90 9.43 -18.71 -15.34
N ASP A 91 8.83 -17.72 -16.01
CA ASP A 91 9.52 -16.49 -16.41
C ASP A 91 10.09 -15.75 -15.19
N ASN A 92 9.33 -15.67 -14.08
CA ASN A 92 9.81 -15.09 -12.82
C ASN A 92 11.00 -15.87 -12.24
N ILE A 93 10.99 -17.21 -12.29
CA ILE A 93 12.09 -18.05 -11.81
C ILE A 93 13.36 -17.84 -12.65
N GLU A 94 13.24 -17.78 -13.98
CA GLU A 94 14.39 -17.48 -14.85
C GLU A 94 14.99 -16.11 -14.54
N GLN A 95 14.14 -15.10 -14.31
CA GLN A 95 14.60 -13.77 -13.93
C GLN A 95 15.35 -13.78 -12.60
N LEU A 96 14.85 -14.51 -11.60
CA LEU A 96 15.52 -14.68 -10.30
C LEU A 96 16.86 -15.41 -10.45
N GLN A 97 16.93 -16.46 -11.28
CA GLN A 97 18.18 -17.19 -11.52
C GLN A 97 19.22 -16.32 -12.24
N SER A 98 18.78 -15.39 -13.09
CA SER A 98 19.66 -14.45 -13.78
C SER A 98 20.26 -13.37 -12.85
N GLN A 99 19.55 -13.05 -11.76
CA GLN A 99 20.02 -12.13 -10.73
C GLN A 99 20.93 -12.88 -9.75
N LYS A 100 22.22 -12.55 -9.73
CA LYS A 100 23.23 -13.14 -8.82
C LYS A 100 23.14 -12.62 -7.38
N GLY A 101 21.93 -12.41 -6.85
CA GLY A 101 21.69 -11.90 -5.50
C GLY A 101 20.98 -12.92 -4.62
N ASP A 102 21.42 -13.04 -3.36
CA ASP A 102 20.78 -13.92 -2.37
C ASP A 102 19.45 -13.35 -1.82
N VAL A 103 19.15 -12.09 -2.11
CA VAL A 103 17.98 -11.36 -1.61
C VAL A 103 17.11 -10.97 -2.81
N THR A 104 15.92 -11.58 -2.91
CA THR A 104 14.95 -11.35 -4.00
C THR A 104 13.93 -10.26 -3.68
N GLY A 105 13.70 -10.02 -2.38
CA GLY A 105 12.81 -8.99 -1.87
C GLY A 105 13.56 -7.72 -1.44
N ILE A 106 12.88 -6.90 -0.63
CA ILE A 106 13.45 -5.69 -0.05
C ILE A 106 14.38 -6.10 1.12
N PRO A 107 15.68 -5.77 1.08
CA PRO A 107 16.61 -6.12 2.16
C PRO A 107 16.28 -5.36 3.44
N THR A 108 16.34 -6.05 4.58
CA THR A 108 16.04 -5.50 5.90
C THR A 108 17.21 -4.76 6.53
N GLY A 109 18.43 -4.98 6.00
CA GLY A 109 19.69 -4.51 6.59
C GLY A 109 20.31 -5.49 7.58
N PHE A 110 19.56 -6.54 7.97
CA PHE A 110 20.05 -7.62 8.82
C PHE A 110 20.37 -8.85 7.97
N ARG A 111 21.65 -9.06 7.65
CA ARG A 111 22.11 -10.12 6.74
C ARG A 111 21.56 -11.52 7.08
N ASP A 112 21.57 -11.87 8.36
CA ASP A 112 21.10 -13.19 8.80
C ASP A 112 19.58 -13.33 8.64
N LEU A 113 18.83 -12.22 8.83
CA LEU A 113 17.39 -12.20 8.58
C LEU A 113 17.09 -12.29 7.08
N ASP A 114 17.79 -11.50 6.27
CA ASP A 114 17.65 -11.48 4.82
C ASP A 114 17.97 -12.84 4.20
N LYS A 115 18.93 -13.59 4.76
CA LYS A 115 19.24 -14.95 4.32
C LYS A 115 18.09 -15.94 4.58
N ILE A 116 17.32 -15.72 5.64
CA ILE A 116 16.19 -16.58 6.01
C ILE A 116 14.94 -16.21 5.22
N THR A 117 14.72 -14.90 5.01
CA THR A 117 13.50 -14.38 4.37
C THR A 117 13.65 -14.16 2.86
N ALA A 118 14.87 -14.19 2.34
CA ALA A 118 15.23 -13.64 1.04
C ALA A 118 14.84 -12.15 0.89
N GLY A 119 14.82 -11.41 2.00
CA GLY A 119 14.26 -10.05 2.09
C GLY A 119 12.73 -10.05 2.24
N PHE A 120 12.16 -8.88 2.47
CA PHE A 120 10.72 -8.71 2.56
C PHE A 120 10.09 -8.67 1.17
N GLN A 121 9.22 -9.64 0.88
CA GLN A 121 8.60 -9.75 -0.44
C GLN A 121 7.44 -8.76 -0.58
N ARG A 122 7.18 -8.32 -1.82
CA ARG A 122 6.01 -7.47 -2.11
C ARG A 122 4.73 -8.29 -1.90
N ASN A 123 3.71 -7.64 -1.36
CA ASN A 123 2.40 -8.21 -1.00
C ASN A 123 2.38 -9.10 0.26
N ASP A 124 3.48 -9.22 1.00
CA ASP A 124 3.50 -9.92 2.28
C ASP A 124 3.00 -9.03 3.43
N LEU A 125 2.22 -9.63 4.35
CA LEU A 125 1.90 -9.05 5.65
C LEU A 125 2.87 -9.59 6.71
N ILE A 126 3.79 -8.73 7.17
CA ILE A 126 4.82 -9.11 8.15
C ILE A 126 4.42 -8.59 9.53
N ILE A 127 4.20 -9.50 10.48
CA ILE A 127 3.82 -9.16 11.86
C ILE A 127 5.02 -9.34 12.78
N VAL A 128 5.53 -8.23 13.30
CA VAL A 128 6.54 -8.22 14.37
C VAL A 128 5.83 -8.13 15.71
N ALA A 129 5.94 -9.17 16.55
CA ALA A 129 5.33 -9.21 17.87
C ALA A 129 6.39 -9.36 18.96
N ALA A 130 6.33 -8.51 19.98
CA ALA A 130 7.20 -8.57 21.16
C ALA A 130 6.49 -7.96 22.37
N ARG A 131 6.97 -8.28 23.58
CA ARG A 131 6.51 -7.63 24.81
C ARG A 131 6.95 -6.15 24.83
N PRO A 132 6.28 -5.27 25.61
CA PRO A 132 6.76 -3.90 25.85
C PRO A 132 8.23 -3.88 26.28
N SER A 133 8.95 -2.84 25.88
CA SER A 133 10.37 -2.63 26.19
C SER A 133 11.37 -3.64 25.61
N VAL A 134 10.95 -4.61 24.80
CA VAL A 134 11.87 -5.55 24.11
C VAL A 134 12.58 -4.91 22.91
N GLY A 135 12.04 -3.81 22.37
CA GLY A 135 12.66 -3.08 21.27
C GLY A 135 12.00 -3.27 19.90
N LYS A 136 10.72 -3.67 19.85
CA LYS A 136 9.96 -3.79 18.58
C LYS A 136 10.05 -2.53 17.72
N THR A 137 9.76 -1.36 18.28
CA THR A 137 9.83 -0.07 17.57
C THR A 137 11.26 0.20 17.09
N ALA A 138 12.26 -0.07 17.92
CA ALA A 138 13.66 0.13 17.52
C ALA A 138 14.04 -0.78 16.34
N PHE A 139 13.66 -2.06 16.38
CA PHE A 139 13.86 -2.99 15.26
C PHE A 139 13.16 -2.49 13.99
N ALA A 140 11.87 -2.14 14.10
CA ALA A 140 11.07 -1.66 12.98
C ALA A 140 11.66 -0.39 12.32
N LEU A 141 12.12 0.58 13.13
CA LEU A 141 12.75 1.79 12.63
C LEU A 141 14.11 1.54 11.99
N ASN A 142 14.89 0.57 12.49
CA ASN A 142 16.17 0.20 11.86
C ASN A 142 15.94 -0.43 10.48
N VAL A 143 14.94 -1.32 10.36
CA VAL A 143 14.54 -1.86 9.06
C VAL A 143 14.08 -0.74 8.13
N ALA A 144 13.17 0.14 8.59
CA ALA A 144 12.69 1.27 7.78
C ALA A 144 13.82 2.19 7.29
N GLN A 145 14.78 2.50 8.14
CA GLN A 145 15.95 3.29 7.75
C GLN A 145 16.83 2.55 6.74
N SER A 146 17.12 1.27 6.94
CA SER A 146 17.91 0.49 5.98
C SER A 146 17.24 0.44 4.60
N VAL A 147 15.92 0.19 4.58
CA VAL A 147 15.12 0.19 3.35
C VAL A 147 15.18 1.56 2.65
N ALA A 148 15.01 2.65 3.39
CA ALA A 148 14.96 3.99 2.80
C ALA A 148 16.33 4.53 2.38
N VAL A 149 17.37 4.28 3.16
CA VAL A 149 18.71 4.83 2.94
C VAL A 149 19.54 3.92 2.02
N GLN A 150 19.53 2.60 2.26
CA GLN A 150 20.39 1.65 1.54
C GLN A 150 19.70 1.09 0.31
N ALA A 151 18.45 0.62 0.44
CA ALA A 151 17.69 0.08 -0.69
C ALA A 151 17.05 1.19 -1.57
N ARG A 152 17.05 2.44 -1.08
CA ARG A 152 16.48 3.62 -1.77
C ARG A 152 15.01 3.45 -2.16
N GLU A 153 14.26 2.74 -1.33
CA GLU A 153 12.83 2.54 -1.48
C GLU A 153 12.05 3.48 -0.55
N ASN A 154 10.90 3.96 -1.00
CA ASN A 154 10.07 4.82 -0.15
C ASN A 154 9.36 4.01 0.94
N VAL A 155 9.36 4.53 2.16
CA VAL A 155 8.77 3.91 3.34
C VAL A 155 7.75 4.86 3.96
N ALA A 156 6.50 4.39 4.09
CA ALA A 156 5.47 5.08 4.87
C ALA A 156 5.45 4.53 6.30
N ILE A 157 5.49 5.39 7.31
CA ILE A 157 5.48 5.04 8.72
C ILE A 157 4.24 5.65 9.37
N PHE A 158 3.34 4.81 9.87
CA PHE A 158 2.20 5.20 10.69
C PHE A 158 2.54 4.96 12.15
N SER A 159 2.74 6.06 12.89
CA SER A 159 3.13 6.05 14.29
C SER A 159 1.96 6.41 15.17
N LEU A 160 1.33 5.41 15.77
CA LEU A 160 0.10 5.60 16.54
C LEU A 160 0.35 5.82 18.04
N GLU A 161 1.57 5.54 18.48
CA GLU A 161 1.99 5.68 19.89
C GLU A 161 2.93 6.86 20.11
N MET A 162 3.78 7.18 19.14
CA MET A 162 4.86 8.18 19.27
C MET A 162 4.69 9.31 18.25
N GLY A 163 5.01 10.54 18.65
CA GLY A 163 5.06 11.66 17.70
C GLY A 163 6.22 11.53 16.71
N ALA A 164 6.08 12.13 15.53
CA ALA A 164 7.06 12.06 14.45
C ALA A 164 8.47 12.51 14.89
N GLU A 165 8.57 13.59 15.67
CA GLU A 165 9.84 14.09 16.21
C GLU A 165 10.57 13.04 17.06
N GLN A 166 9.83 12.26 17.86
CA GLN A 166 10.42 11.23 18.71
C GLN A 166 10.97 10.05 17.90
N LEU A 167 10.30 9.70 16.79
CA LEU A 167 10.81 8.69 15.87
C LEU A 167 12.06 9.19 15.14
N VAL A 168 12.03 10.42 14.61
CA VAL A 168 13.18 11.01 13.90
C VAL A 168 14.40 11.14 14.81
N MET A 169 14.22 11.54 16.08
CA MET A 169 15.33 11.55 17.04
C MET A 169 15.98 10.17 17.21
N ARG A 170 15.18 9.10 17.27
CA ARG A 170 15.70 7.72 17.35
C ARG A 170 16.43 7.31 16.08
N MET A 171 15.93 7.70 14.91
CA MET A 171 16.59 7.46 13.64
C MET A 171 17.95 8.18 13.57
N LEU A 172 18.00 9.46 13.95
CA LEU A 172 19.24 10.23 14.00
C LEU A 172 20.29 9.62 14.94
N CYS A 173 19.85 9.12 16.10
CA CYS A 173 20.75 8.41 17.02
C CYS A 173 21.32 7.13 16.38
N ALA A 174 20.47 6.36 15.70
CA ALA A 174 20.87 5.10 15.07
C ALA A 174 21.82 5.33 13.88
N GLU A 175 21.50 6.28 13.01
CA GLU A 175 22.32 6.62 11.83
C GLU A 175 23.65 7.27 12.23
N GLY A 176 23.63 8.19 13.20
CA GLY A 176 24.81 8.95 13.63
C GLY A 176 25.68 8.22 14.66
N ASN A 177 25.25 7.08 15.20
CA ASN A 177 25.83 6.44 16.39
C ASN A 177 26.02 7.43 17.56
N ILE A 178 24.95 8.16 17.88
CA ILE A 178 24.91 9.16 18.96
C ILE A 178 24.12 8.59 20.14
N ASP A 179 24.62 8.80 21.35
CA ASP A 179 23.90 8.43 22.57
C ASP A 179 22.57 9.21 22.68
N ALA A 180 21.47 8.47 22.83
CA ALA A 180 20.13 9.05 22.84
C ALA A 180 19.85 9.95 24.06
N GLN A 181 20.52 9.73 25.19
CA GLN A 181 20.41 10.60 26.36
C GLN A 181 21.19 11.90 26.14
N VAL A 182 22.35 11.83 25.49
CA VAL A 182 23.13 13.01 25.11
C VAL A 182 22.33 13.88 24.14
N LEU A 183 21.74 13.28 23.11
CA LEU A 183 20.90 14.01 22.15
C LEU A 183 19.68 14.65 22.84
N ARG A 184 19.03 13.92 23.76
CA ARG A 184 17.85 14.41 24.50
C ARG A 184 18.17 15.56 25.46
N THR A 185 19.32 15.51 26.12
CA THR A 185 19.74 16.53 27.09
C THR A 185 20.43 17.73 26.43
N GLY A 186 20.77 17.63 25.13
CA GLY A 186 21.50 18.66 24.41
C GLY A 186 22.99 18.74 24.77
N ALA A 187 23.52 17.77 25.51
CA ALA A 187 24.91 17.73 25.98
C ALA A 187 25.91 17.27 24.89
N LEU A 188 25.64 17.64 23.62
CA LEU A 188 26.38 17.17 22.46
C LEU A 188 27.81 17.74 22.45
N THR A 189 28.79 16.87 22.22
CA THR A 189 30.16 17.30 21.95
C THR A 189 30.30 17.84 20.53
N THR A 190 31.40 18.52 20.22
CA THR A 190 31.69 18.97 18.84
C THR A 190 31.73 17.80 17.84
N GLU A 191 32.18 16.63 18.28
CA GLU A 191 32.17 15.41 17.46
C GLU A 191 30.73 14.92 17.19
N ASP A 192 29.87 14.93 18.22
CA ASP A 192 28.47 14.53 18.08
C ASP A 192 27.70 15.45 17.15
N TRP A 193 28.00 16.76 17.17
CA TRP A 193 27.44 17.71 16.21
C TRP A 193 27.82 17.37 14.76
N GLY A 194 29.07 16.92 14.54
CA GLY A 194 29.52 16.42 13.24
C GLY A 194 28.74 15.18 12.80
N LYS A 195 28.61 14.18 13.68
CA LYS A 195 27.82 12.96 13.44
C LYS A 195 26.36 13.27 13.13
N LEU A 196 25.75 14.18 13.90
CA LEU A 196 24.36 14.58 13.75
C LEU A 196 24.13 15.22 12.38
N THR A 197 25.03 16.11 11.96
CA THR A 197 24.96 16.77 10.66
C THR A 197 25.02 15.76 9.50
N MET A 198 25.90 14.76 9.59
CA MET A 198 25.97 13.69 8.58
C MET A 198 24.69 12.84 8.57
N ALA A 199 24.19 12.46 9.74
CA ALA A 199 22.95 11.68 9.86
C ALA A 199 21.73 12.43 9.30
N MET A 200 21.62 13.74 9.57
CA MET A 200 20.57 14.59 8.99
C MET A 200 20.66 14.63 7.46
N GLY A 201 21.87 14.74 6.89
CA GLY A 201 22.08 14.71 5.45
C GLY A 201 21.65 13.39 4.81
N SER A 202 21.95 12.27 5.46
CA SER A 202 21.53 10.92 5.02
C SER A 202 20.00 10.79 5.03
N LEU A 203 19.37 11.10 6.17
CA LEU A 203 17.92 10.98 6.34
C LEU A 203 17.13 11.96 5.48
N SER A 204 17.62 13.19 5.27
CA SER A 204 16.94 14.19 4.43
C SER A 204 16.84 13.77 2.97
N ASN A 205 17.74 12.91 2.49
CA ASN A 205 17.71 12.38 1.12
C ASN A 205 16.98 11.04 1.02
N SER A 206 16.47 10.51 2.14
CA SER A 206 15.79 9.22 2.21
C SER A 206 14.29 9.36 1.92
N GLY A 207 13.69 8.29 1.41
CA GLY A 207 12.26 8.23 1.10
C GLY A 207 11.36 7.93 2.29
N ILE A 208 11.58 8.53 3.47
CA ILE A 208 10.79 8.25 4.68
C ILE A 208 9.64 9.27 4.82
N PHE A 209 8.41 8.76 4.89
CA PHE A 209 7.19 9.55 5.08
C PHE A 209 6.52 9.13 6.39
N ILE A 210 6.29 10.07 7.31
CA ILE A 210 5.76 9.79 8.65
C ILE A 210 4.37 10.40 8.80
N ASP A 211 3.46 9.62 9.36
CA ASP A 211 2.12 10.02 9.78
C ASP A 211 1.91 9.63 11.25
N ASP A 212 1.81 10.61 12.14
CA ASP A 212 1.57 10.44 13.58
C ASP A 212 0.14 10.81 14.00
N THR A 213 -0.81 10.78 13.06
CA THR A 213 -2.23 11.04 13.34
C THR A 213 -2.79 10.00 14.33
N PRO A 214 -3.26 10.40 15.53
CA PRO A 214 -3.80 9.47 16.51
C PRO A 214 -5.18 8.95 16.07
N GLY A 215 -5.46 7.67 16.36
CA GLY A 215 -6.77 7.07 16.11
C GLY A 215 -7.14 6.87 14.63
N VAL A 216 -6.14 6.86 13.73
CA VAL A 216 -6.35 6.68 12.29
C VAL A 216 -7.11 5.39 11.98
N ARG A 217 -8.01 5.47 10.99
CA ARG A 217 -8.75 4.31 10.47
C ARG A 217 -7.99 3.62 9.35
N ILE A 218 -8.25 2.32 9.16
CA ILE A 218 -7.60 1.53 8.11
C ILE A 218 -7.80 2.10 6.69
N ASN A 219 -8.98 2.67 6.42
CA ASN A 219 -9.29 3.27 5.13
C ASN A 219 -8.44 4.53 4.86
N GLU A 220 -8.14 5.31 5.90
CA GLU A 220 -7.31 6.50 5.79
C GLU A 220 -5.84 6.12 5.55
N ILE A 221 -5.33 5.11 6.26
CA ILE A 221 -4.00 4.52 5.99
C ILE A 221 -3.91 4.10 4.52
N ARG A 222 -4.90 3.36 4.03
CA ARG A 222 -4.95 2.87 2.64
C ARG A 222 -4.99 4.02 1.63
N ALA A 223 -5.80 5.05 1.86
CA ALA A 223 -5.90 6.21 0.98
C ALA A 223 -4.56 6.98 0.91
N LYS A 224 -3.93 7.24 2.07
CA LYS A 224 -2.62 7.90 2.15
C LYS A 224 -1.52 7.10 1.43
N CYS A 225 -1.46 5.79 1.67
CA CYS A 225 -0.50 4.90 1.00
C CYS A 225 -0.71 4.87 -0.52
N ARG A 226 -1.96 4.81 -0.99
CA ARG A 226 -2.29 4.83 -2.42
C ARG A 226 -1.83 6.12 -3.09
N ARG A 227 -2.10 7.27 -2.46
CA ARG A 227 -1.66 8.58 -2.96
C ARG A 227 -0.13 8.63 -3.06
N LEU A 228 0.56 8.25 -1.99
CA LEU A 228 2.02 8.22 -1.96
C LEU A 228 2.62 7.27 -3.02
N ALA A 229 2.03 6.08 -3.20
CA ALA A 229 2.47 5.12 -4.20
C ALA A 229 2.31 5.65 -5.64
N GLN A 230 1.30 6.48 -5.90
CA GLN A 230 1.08 7.12 -7.22
C GLN A 230 2.03 8.30 -7.46
N GLU A 231 2.28 9.12 -6.44
CA GLU A 231 3.08 10.36 -6.56
C GLU A 231 4.59 10.08 -6.53
N ASN A 232 5.03 9.19 -5.64
CA ASN A 232 6.46 8.98 -5.36
C ASN A 232 6.90 7.51 -5.53
N GLY A 233 5.95 6.56 -5.61
CA GLY A 233 6.23 5.13 -5.43
C GLY A 233 6.30 4.75 -3.96
N LEU A 234 6.07 3.47 -3.65
CA LEU A 234 6.05 2.96 -2.28
C LEU A 234 6.61 1.53 -2.22
N GLY A 235 7.63 1.33 -1.39
CA GLY A 235 8.30 0.04 -1.19
C GLY A 235 7.83 -0.68 0.06
N MET A 236 7.66 0.05 1.18
CA MET A 236 7.28 -0.53 2.46
C MET A 236 6.30 0.35 3.23
N ILE A 237 5.38 -0.29 3.96
CA ILE A 237 4.48 0.36 4.92
C ILE A 237 4.80 -0.21 6.30
N LEU A 238 5.13 0.66 7.25
CA LEU A 238 5.36 0.32 8.65
C LEU A 238 4.24 0.91 9.50
N ILE A 239 3.63 0.09 10.36
CA ILE A 239 2.58 0.54 11.29
C ILE A 239 2.97 0.16 12.72
N ASP A 240 3.17 1.16 13.59
CA ASP A 240 3.52 0.97 15.01
C ASP A 240 2.43 1.58 15.92
N TYR A 241 1.50 0.82 16.49
CA TYR A 241 1.28 -0.62 16.39
C TYR A 241 -0.20 -0.97 16.18
N LEU A 242 -0.46 -2.13 15.58
CA LEU A 242 -1.77 -2.58 15.06
C LEU A 242 -2.97 -2.38 16.01
N GLN A 243 -2.78 -2.53 17.32
CA GLN A 243 -3.87 -2.47 18.31
C GLN A 243 -4.45 -1.06 18.53
N LEU A 244 -3.86 -0.03 17.94
CA LEU A 244 -4.34 1.35 17.98
C LEU A 244 -5.07 1.78 16.70
N ILE A 245 -5.12 0.91 15.68
CA ILE A 245 -5.95 1.14 14.50
C ILE A 245 -7.41 0.94 14.91
N GLN A 246 -8.27 1.90 14.56
CA GLN A 246 -9.71 1.75 14.77
C GLN A 246 -10.34 0.98 13.60
N GLY A 247 -11.17 -0.01 13.93
CA GLY A 247 -11.99 -0.72 12.95
C GLY A 247 -13.10 0.15 12.38
N SER A 248 -13.77 -0.36 11.36
CA SER A 248 -14.94 0.29 10.74
C SER A 248 -16.25 0.09 11.51
N GLY A 249 -16.25 -0.71 12.60
CA GLY A 249 -17.42 -1.05 13.40
C GLY A 249 -17.87 0.02 14.40
N LYS A 250 -19.06 -0.15 14.97
CA LYS A 250 -19.58 0.75 16.02
C LYS A 250 -18.79 0.57 17.33
N PRO A 251 -18.60 1.64 18.14
CA PRO A 251 -17.96 1.53 19.45
C PRO A 251 -18.65 0.49 20.33
N GLY A 252 -17.94 -0.56 20.74
CA GLY A 252 -18.45 -1.62 21.65
C GLY A 252 -18.44 -3.05 21.11
N GLU A 253 -18.00 -3.29 19.88
CA GLU A 253 -17.77 -4.66 19.38
C GLU A 253 -16.57 -5.35 20.08
N ASN A 254 -16.57 -6.69 20.05
CA ASN A 254 -15.52 -7.48 20.67
C ASN A 254 -14.16 -7.15 20.03
N ARG A 255 -13.22 -6.63 20.83
CA ARG A 255 -11.88 -6.20 20.39
C ARG A 255 -11.11 -7.26 19.60
N GLN A 256 -11.36 -8.55 19.85
CA GLN A 256 -10.76 -9.63 19.06
C GLN A 256 -11.24 -9.67 17.60
N GLN A 257 -12.51 -9.34 17.38
CA GLN A 257 -13.13 -9.33 16.06
C GLN A 257 -12.64 -8.12 15.26
N GLU A 258 -12.53 -6.95 15.91
CA GLU A 258 -11.98 -5.73 15.32
C GLU A 258 -10.52 -5.92 14.84
N VAL A 259 -9.66 -6.52 15.68
CA VAL A 259 -8.27 -6.85 15.29
C VAL A 259 -8.23 -7.83 14.12
N SER A 260 -9.17 -8.79 14.07
CA SER A 260 -9.26 -9.74 12.96
C SER A 260 -9.68 -9.06 11.65
N GLU A 261 -10.58 -8.07 11.71
CA GLU A 261 -11.01 -7.28 10.55
C GLU A 261 -9.89 -6.37 10.04
N ILE A 262 -9.17 -5.71 10.95
CA ILE A 262 -7.99 -4.89 10.61
C ILE A 262 -6.94 -5.76 9.91
N SER A 263 -6.63 -6.94 10.46
CA SER A 263 -5.65 -7.85 9.86
C SER A 263 -6.06 -8.37 8.48
N ARG A 264 -7.37 -8.50 8.18
CA ARG A 264 -7.85 -8.89 6.83
C ARG A 264 -7.86 -7.73 5.84
N SER A 265 -7.86 -6.50 6.34
CA SER A 265 -7.98 -5.28 5.54
C SER A 265 -6.62 -4.71 5.13
N LEU A 266 -5.55 -5.10 5.83
CA LEU A 266 -4.15 -4.88 5.47
C LEU A 266 -3.73 -5.84 4.36
#